data_AF-A0A1F6CHR3-F1
#
_entry.id   AF-A0A1F6CHR3-F1
#
_cell.length_a   1.000
_cell.length_b   1.000
_cell.length_c   1.000
_cell.angle_alpha   90.00
_cell.angle_beta   90.00
_cell.angle_gamma   90.00
#
_symmetry.space_group_name_H-M   'P 1'
#
loop_
_entity.id
_entity.type
_entity.pdbx_description
1 polymer ?
#
loop_
_entity_poly.entity_id
_entity_poly.type
_entity_poly.pdbx_seq_one_letter_code
_entity_poly.pdbx_strand_id
1 'polypeptide(L)'
;MDINRKELKRRAQSMRKRGISYTVIGRELGVSKSTLSFWLKSIPLSNEHRERLYTARIRNMSLGSQSNKERRRREVEAIIESAKAEISSPISSEAYRLLGAGLYWAEGSKGGAIEITNSDPLLILFMTDWFADIFKVPPVTFKAWLNIYPQQDDRELKRFWSSLTGIPISQFGKSFVKPISKGIKKNNLYYGTIKIRVPKSTDNKHRIYGWLQGALHRYKKRSDTIHNRWIHLRSIEKPVNLNYIRTMRP
;
A
#
# COMPACT_ATOMS: atom_id res chain seq x y z
N MET A 1 -15.88 -28.33 51.84
CA MET A 1 -15.07 -27.50 52.76
C MET A 1 -15.29 -26.05 52.38
N ASP A 2 -16.17 -25.36 53.10
CA ASP A 2 -16.45 -23.93 52.88
C ASP A 2 -15.23 -23.11 53.30
N ILE A 3 -14.39 -22.74 52.32
CA ILE A 3 -13.29 -21.81 52.57
C ILE A 3 -13.92 -20.48 52.98
N ASN A 4 -13.74 -20.10 54.24
CA ASN A 4 -14.34 -18.91 54.82
C ASN A 4 -13.98 -17.67 53.99
N ARG A 5 -14.99 -16.99 53.42
CA ARG A 5 -14.83 -15.77 52.62
C ARG A 5 -14.00 -14.68 53.32
N LYS A 6 -14.05 -14.65 54.67
CA LYS A 6 -13.25 -13.76 55.51
C LYS A 6 -11.76 -14.11 55.47
N GLU A 7 -11.43 -15.40 55.40
CA GLU A 7 -10.05 -15.88 55.27
C GLU A 7 -9.49 -15.57 53.88
N LEU A 8 -10.24 -15.85 52.81
CA LEU A 8 -9.86 -15.48 51.45
C LEU A 8 -9.61 -13.98 51.31
N LYS A 9 -10.45 -13.15 51.94
CA LYS A 9 -10.25 -11.69 51.99
C LYS A 9 -8.94 -11.33 52.69
N ARG A 10 -8.65 -11.89 53.87
CA ARG A 10 -7.38 -11.63 54.58
C ARG A 10 -6.16 -12.05 53.77
N ARG A 11 -6.20 -13.21 53.13
CA ARG A 11 -5.13 -13.70 52.24
C ARG A 11 -4.92 -12.77 51.04
N ALA A 12 -6.00 -12.37 50.36
CA ALA A 12 -5.95 -11.42 49.25
C ALA A 12 -5.34 -10.07 49.66
N GLN A 13 -5.69 -9.56 50.85
CA GLN A 13 -5.15 -8.31 51.38
C GLN A 13 -3.65 -8.42 51.69
N SER A 14 -3.20 -9.53 52.29
CA SER A 14 -1.78 -9.80 52.53
C SER A 14 -0.97 -9.89 51.23
N MET A 15 -1.49 -10.62 50.24
CA MET A 15 -0.90 -10.71 48.91
C MET A 15 -0.81 -9.34 48.22
N ARG A 16 -1.86 -8.52 48.36
CA ARG A 16 -1.87 -7.18 47.77
C ARG A 16 -0.84 -6.25 48.39
N LYS A 17 -0.67 -6.29 49.72
CA LYS A 17 0.37 -5.53 50.44
C LYS A 17 1.78 -5.89 49.99
N ARG A 18 2.02 -7.16 49.60
CA ARG A 18 3.27 -7.65 48.98
C ARG A 18 3.42 -7.27 47.49
N GLY A 19 2.54 -6.43 46.95
CA GLY A 19 2.66 -5.95 45.58
C GLY A 19 2.18 -6.93 44.49
N ILE A 20 1.38 -7.94 44.85
CA ILE A 20 0.84 -8.92 43.90
C ILE A 20 -0.37 -8.31 43.15
N SER A 21 -0.51 -8.62 41.85
CA SER A 21 -1.59 -8.10 41.01
C SER A 21 -2.93 -8.83 41.25
N TYR A 22 -4.05 -8.16 40.97
CA TYR A 22 -5.39 -8.77 41.12
C TYR A 22 -5.55 -10.02 40.26
N THR A 23 -4.93 -10.07 39.08
CA THR A 23 -4.99 -11.24 38.20
C THR A 23 -4.33 -12.47 38.83
N VAL A 24 -3.18 -12.30 39.48
CA VAL A 24 -2.47 -13.39 40.16
C VAL A 24 -3.24 -13.82 41.41
N ILE A 25 -3.67 -12.87 42.24
CA ILE A 25 -4.47 -13.16 43.46
C ILE A 25 -5.75 -13.93 43.09
N GLY A 26 -6.44 -13.51 42.03
CA GLY A 26 -7.69 -14.16 41.60
C GLY A 26 -7.48 -15.58 41.09
N ARG A 27 -6.38 -15.83 40.37
CA ARG A 27 -6.02 -17.18 39.91
C ARG A 27 -5.65 -18.08 41.08
N GLU A 28 -4.86 -17.60 42.03
CA GLU A 28 -4.35 -18.38 43.15
C GLU A 28 -5.44 -18.70 44.18
N LEU A 29 -6.36 -17.77 44.43
CA LEU A 29 -7.43 -17.93 45.42
C LEU A 29 -8.77 -18.39 44.81
N GLY A 30 -8.87 -18.51 43.49
CA GLY A 30 -10.12 -18.83 42.79
C GLY A 30 -11.21 -17.75 42.93
N VAL A 31 -10.83 -16.49 43.15
CA VAL A 31 -11.76 -15.38 43.43
C VAL A 31 -11.94 -14.50 42.19
N SER A 32 -13.19 -14.15 41.88
CA SER A 32 -13.52 -13.26 40.76
C SER A 32 -12.91 -11.85 40.90
N LYS A 33 -12.62 -11.22 39.76
CA LYS A 33 -12.04 -9.86 39.72
C LYS A 33 -12.93 -8.80 40.39
N SER A 34 -14.25 -8.93 40.26
CA SER A 34 -15.22 -8.02 40.90
C SER A 34 -15.10 -8.08 42.43
N THR A 35 -15.00 -9.29 42.98
CA THR A 35 -14.82 -9.52 44.42
C THR A 35 -13.49 -8.94 44.92
N LEU A 36 -12.39 -9.15 44.19
CA LEU A 36 -11.08 -8.59 44.54
C LEU A 36 -11.06 -7.07 44.48
N SER A 37 -11.72 -6.47 43.47
CA SER A 37 -11.86 -5.01 43.38
C SER A 37 -12.50 -4.45 44.64
N PHE A 38 -13.60 -5.05 45.09
CA PHE A 38 -14.29 -4.64 46.31
C PHE A 38 -13.42 -4.83 47.57
N TRP A 39 -12.69 -5.95 47.70
CA TRP A 39 -11.88 -6.24 48.89
C TRP A 39 -10.60 -5.43 49.03
N LEU A 40 -10.03 -5.02 47.90
CA LEU A 40 -8.67 -4.46 47.84
C LEU A 40 -8.65 -2.97 47.47
N LYS A 41 -9.80 -2.35 47.17
CA LYS A 41 -9.93 -0.93 46.76
C LYS A 41 -9.20 0.03 47.70
N SER A 42 -9.21 -0.23 49.00
CA SER A 42 -8.61 0.63 50.03
C SER A 42 -7.16 0.31 50.37
N ILE A 43 -6.52 -0.64 49.68
CA ILE A 43 -5.12 -1.02 49.94
C ILE A 43 -4.20 -0.32 48.92
N PRO A 44 -3.48 0.74 49.32
CA PRO A 44 -2.52 1.38 48.45
C PRO A 44 -1.34 0.44 48.17
N LEU A 45 -0.78 0.54 46.96
CA LEU A 45 0.53 -0.03 46.65
C LEU A 45 1.61 1.01 46.89
N SER A 46 2.79 0.56 47.34
CA SER A 46 4.01 1.37 47.30
C SER A 46 4.37 1.74 45.84
N ASN A 47 5.14 2.81 45.68
CA ASN A 47 5.60 3.26 44.37
C ASN A 47 6.40 2.18 43.65
N GLU A 48 7.31 1.50 44.35
CA GLU A 48 8.10 0.38 43.82
C GLU A 48 7.21 -0.76 43.26
N HIS A 49 6.20 -1.19 44.02
CA HIS A 49 5.28 -2.24 43.55
C HIS A 49 4.44 -1.79 42.35
N ARG A 50 4.06 -0.50 42.31
CA ARG A 50 3.30 0.07 41.20
C ARG A 50 4.14 0.10 39.92
N GLU A 51 5.38 0.56 40.00
CA GLU A 51 6.33 0.59 38.89
C GLU A 51 6.63 -0.81 38.36
N ARG A 52 6.92 -1.78 39.24
CA ARG A 52 7.13 -3.18 38.85
C ARG A 52 5.96 -3.74 38.05
N LEU A 53 4.73 -3.55 38.52
CA LEU A 53 3.53 -4.03 37.85
C LEU A 53 3.27 -3.30 36.52
N TYR A 54 3.56 -2.01 36.46
CA TYR A 54 3.45 -1.22 35.22
C TYR A 54 4.45 -1.69 34.17
N THR A 55 5.72 -1.84 34.54
CA THR A 55 6.80 -2.33 33.66
C THR A 55 6.51 -3.73 33.13
N ALA A 56 6.06 -4.65 33.99
CA ALA A 56 5.65 -5.98 33.57
C ALA A 56 4.47 -5.94 32.58
N ARG A 57 3.50 -5.04 32.79
CA ARG A 57 2.39 -4.84 31.87
C ARG A 57 2.86 -4.33 30.51
N ILE A 58 3.73 -3.31 30.47
CA ILE A 58 4.30 -2.77 29.23
C ILE A 58 5.06 -3.87 28.48
N ARG A 59 5.92 -4.61 29.16
CA ARG A 59 6.69 -5.72 28.58
C ARG A 59 5.77 -6.81 28.00
N ASN A 60 4.71 -7.18 28.70
CA ASN A 60 3.77 -8.19 28.21
C ASN A 60 2.96 -7.68 26.99
N MET A 61 2.58 -6.40 26.98
CA MET A 61 1.93 -5.79 25.81
C MET A 61 2.86 -5.75 24.59
N SER A 62 4.14 -5.40 24.80
CA SER A 62 5.13 -5.39 23.71
C SER A 62 5.40 -6.81 23.19
N LEU A 63 5.57 -7.80 24.06
CA LEU A 63 5.79 -9.19 23.67
C LEU A 63 4.57 -9.78 22.94
N GLY A 64 3.35 -9.53 23.43
CA GLY A 64 2.12 -9.98 22.76
C GLY A 64 1.94 -9.36 21.38
N SER A 65 2.25 -8.07 21.22
CA SER A 65 2.21 -7.38 19.92
C SER A 65 3.24 -7.96 18.93
N GLN A 66 4.48 -8.18 19.38
CA GLN A 66 5.52 -8.79 18.55
C GLN A 66 5.18 -10.24 18.16
N SER A 67 4.65 -11.02 19.10
CA SER A 67 4.20 -12.40 18.82
C SER A 67 3.05 -12.44 17.81
N ASN A 68 2.08 -11.53 17.90
CA ASN A 68 0.97 -11.46 16.94
C ASN A 68 1.46 -10.99 15.56
N LYS A 69 2.41 -10.05 15.50
CA LYS A 69 3.01 -9.59 14.25
C LYS A 69 3.78 -10.70 13.56
N GLU A 70 4.58 -11.46 14.30
CA GLU A 70 5.34 -12.60 13.76
C GLU A 70 4.41 -13.71 13.28
N ARG A 71 3.39 -14.06 14.07
CA ARG A 71 2.36 -15.01 13.65
C ARG A 71 1.68 -14.56 12.36
N ARG A 72 1.24 -13.30 12.29
CA ARG A 72 0.58 -12.76 11.10
C ARG A 72 1.52 -12.74 9.90
N ARG A 73 2.81 -12.45 10.10
CA ARG A 73 3.82 -12.52 9.03
C ARG A 73 3.87 -13.92 8.42
N ARG A 74 3.97 -14.96 9.25
CA ARG A 74 3.99 -16.36 8.79
C ARG A 74 2.69 -16.76 8.10
N GLU A 75 1.54 -16.33 8.62
CA GLU A 75 0.24 -16.56 7.98
C GLU A 75 0.20 -15.92 6.58
N VAL A 76 0.67 -14.68 6.44
CA VAL A 76 0.73 -13.97 5.15
C VAL A 76 1.71 -14.64 4.19
N GLU A 77 2.89 -15.06 4.66
CA GLU A 77 3.87 -15.80 3.86
C GLU A 77 3.27 -17.11 3.33
N ALA A 78 2.57 -17.88 4.17
CA ALA A 78 1.89 -19.11 3.77
C ALA A 78 0.77 -18.86 2.74
N ILE A 79 -0.03 -17.80 2.93
CA ILE A 79 -1.06 -17.40 1.95
C ILE A 79 -0.43 -17.06 0.61
N ILE A 80 0.64 -16.27 0.60
CA ILE A 80 1.35 -15.88 -0.62
C ILE A 80 1.93 -17.10 -1.32
N GLU A 81 2.55 -18.02 -0.57
CA GLU A 81 3.17 -19.21 -1.16
C GLU A 81 2.14 -20.18 -1.73
N SER A 82 1.02 -20.39 -1.02
CA SER A 82 -0.11 -21.15 -1.55
C SER A 82 -0.66 -20.54 -2.83
N ALA A 83 -0.87 -19.21 -2.85
CA ALA A 83 -1.42 -18.52 -4.02
C ALA A 83 -0.46 -18.53 -5.21
N LYS A 84 0.86 -18.50 -4.99
CA LYS A 84 1.84 -18.67 -6.08
C LYS A 84 1.69 -20.03 -6.77
N ALA A 85 1.44 -21.08 -6.00
CA ALA A 85 1.28 -22.44 -6.53
C ALA A 85 -0.01 -22.62 -7.37
N GLU A 86 -0.98 -21.71 -7.24
CA GLU A 86 -2.21 -21.71 -8.06
C GLU A 86 -1.95 -21.24 -9.50
N ILE A 87 -0.82 -20.59 -9.77
CA ILE A 87 -0.50 -20.01 -11.07
C ILE A 87 0.60 -20.82 -11.76
N SER A 88 0.28 -21.38 -12.93
CA SER A 88 1.27 -22.03 -13.79
C SER A 88 2.30 -21.03 -14.33
N SER A 89 3.58 -21.43 -14.29
CA SER A 89 4.70 -20.69 -14.89
C SER A 89 5.44 -21.58 -15.91
N PRO A 90 5.74 -21.09 -17.13
CA PRO A 90 5.42 -19.75 -17.64
C PRO A 90 3.92 -19.57 -17.88
N ILE A 91 3.43 -18.33 -17.73
CA ILE A 91 2.03 -18.00 -18.08
C ILE A 91 1.83 -18.10 -19.60
N SER A 92 0.59 -18.37 -20.02
CA SER A 92 0.27 -18.45 -21.46
C SER A 92 0.49 -17.12 -22.17
N SER A 93 0.71 -17.15 -23.49
CA SER A 93 0.89 -15.95 -24.30
C SER A 93 -0.33 -15.02 -24.27
N GLU A 94 -1.54 -15.58 -24.16
CA GLU A 94 -2.77 -14.82 -23.98
C GLU A 94 -2.83 -14.16 -22.60
N ALA A 95 -2.52 -14.91 -21.52
CA ALA A 95 -2.48 -14.37 -20.16
C ALA A 95 -1.43 -13.25 -20.04
N TYR A 96 -0.24 -13.43 -20.62
CA TYR A 96 0.81 -12.41 -20.66
C TYR A 96 0.34 -11.14 -21.39
N ARG A 97 -0.32 -11.28 -22.56
CA ARG A 97 -0.88 -10.16 -23.32
C ARG A 97 -1.95 -9.42 -22.51
N LEU A 98 -2.87 -10.13 -21.86
CA LEU A 98 -3.96 -9.50 -21.10
C LEU A 98 -3.47 -8.89 -19.78
N LEU A 99 -2.47 -9.49 -19.13
CA LEU A 99 -1.86 -8.94 -17.91
C LEU A 99 -1.26 -7.55 -18.16
N GLY A 100 -0.43 -7.42 -19.21
CA GLY A 100 0.12 -6.10 -19.56
C GLY A 100 -0.92 -5.13 -20.10
N ALA A 101 -1.94 -5.60 -20.82
CA ALA A 101 -3.05 -4.75 -21.23
C ALA A 101 -3.84 -4.20 -20.03
N GLY A 102 -4.12 -5.05 -19.03
CA GLY A 102 -4.79 -4.68 -17.79
C GLY A 102 -3.97 -3.70 -16.95
N LEU A 103 -2.67 -3.96 -16.79
CA LEU A 103 -1.76 -3.03 -16.10
C LEU A 103 -1.67 -1.69 -16.82
N TYR A 104 -1.58 -1.68 -18.16
CA TYR A 104 -1.64 -0.43 -18.93
C TYR A 104 -2.98 0.28 -18.75
N TRP A 105 -4.10 -0.44 -18.66
CA TRP A 105 -5.39 0.19 -18.41
C TRP A 105 -5.47 0.90 -17.05
N ALA A 106 -4.81 0.35 -16.04
CA ALA A 106 -4.78 0.89 -14.68
C ALA A 106 -3.74 2.02 -14.51
N GLU A 107 -2.52 1.83 -14.99
CA GLU A 107 -1.36 2.68 -14.71
C GLU A 107 -0.89 3.51 -15.93
N GLY A 108 -1.43 3.22 -17.12
CA GLY A 108 -1.06 3.88 -18.36
C GLY A 108 -1.71 5.25 -18.53
N SER A 109 -1.10 6.09 -19.35
CA SER A 109 -1.65 7.41 -19.64
C SER A 109 -2.82 7.36 -20.65
N LYS A 110 -3.74 8.31 -20.52
CA LYS A 110 -4.80 8.58 -21.51
C LYS A 110 -4.32 9.45 -22.69
N GLY A 111 -3.03 9.78 -22.73
CA GLY A 111 -2.43 10.65 -23.74
C GLY A 111 -2.31 10.00 -25.12
N GLY A 112 -1.61 10.67 -26.04
CA GLY A 112 -1.45 10.21 -27.43
C GLY A 112 -0.63 8.91 -27.57
N ALA A 113 0.51 8.83 -26.90
CA ALA A 113 1.42 7.68 -26.93
C ALA A 113 1.26 6.78 -25.69
N ILE A 114 1.80 5.55 -25.77
CA ILE A 114 1.97 4.68 -24.61
C ILE A 114 2.92 5.35 -23.63
N GLU A 115 2.41 5.59 -22.43
CA GLU A 115 3.19 6.04 -21.29
C GLU A 115 2.71 5.31 -20.04
N ILE A 116 3.63 5.00 -19.14
CA ILE A 116 3.34 4.46 -17.81
C ILE A 116 4.18 5.19 -16.77
N THR A 117 3.66 5.38 -15.57
CA THR A 117 4.39 6.02 -14.47
C THR A 117 4.14 5.27 -13.18
N ASN A 118 5.18 4.70 -12.57
CA ASN A 118 5.06 3.98 -11.31
C ASN A 118 6.39 4.03 -10.52
N SER A 119 6.36 3.64 -9.25
CA SER A 119 7.54 3.54 -8.39
C SER A 119 7.98 2.10 -8.10
N ASP A 120 7.13 1.12 -8.39
CA ASP A 120 7.41 -0.30 -8.17
C ASP A 120 8.39 -0.82 -9.25
N PRO A 121 9.60 -1.27 -8.87
CA PRO A 121 10.58 -1.78 -9.82
C PRO A 121 10.10 -3.00 -10.63
N LEU A 122 9.35 -3.92 -10.00
CA LEU A 122 8.87 -5.14 -10.66
C LEU A 122 7.84 -4.79 -11.73
N LEU A 123 6.90 -3.89 -11.41
CA LEU A 123 5.88 -3.44 -12.37
C LEU A 123 6.52 -2.75 -13.57
N ILE A 124 7.48 -1.85 -13.31
CA ILE A 124 8.17 -1.11 -14.37
C ILE A 124 8.99 -2.05 -15.26
N LEU A 125 9.72 -3.01 -14.67
CA LEU A 125 10.47 -4.01 -15.42
C LEU A 125 9.54 -4.82 -16.32
N PHE A 126 8.49 -5.41 -15.73
CA PHE A 126 7.50 -6.18 -16.48
C PHE A 126 6.91 -5.39 -17.64
N MET A 127 6.50 -4.14 -17.41
CA MET A 127 5.87 -3.32 -18.44
C MET A 127 6.86 -2.92 -19.54
N THR A 128 8.13 -2.70 -19.20
CA THR A 128 9.19 -2.40 -20.17
C THR A 128 9.42 -3.59 -21.10
N ASP A 129 9.61 -4.79 -20.53
CA ASP A 129 9.80 -6.03 -21.28
C ASP A 129 8.56 -6.38 -22.10
N TRP A 130 7.37 -6.21 -21.50
CA TRP A 130 6.10 -6.45 -22.18
C TRP A 130 5.90 -5.57 -23.41
N PHE A 131 6.22 -4.27 -23.33
CA PHE A 131 6.17 -3.41 -24.51
C PHE A 131 7.17 -3.87 -25.59
N ALA A 132 8.38 -4.28 -25.19
CA ALA A 132 9.40 -4.77 -26.10
C ALA A 132 8.97 -6.07 -26.79
N ASP A 133 8.44 -7.02 -26.03
CA ASP A 133 8.05 -8.34 -26.53
C ASP A 133 6.80 -8.29 -27.41
N ILE A 134 5.77 -7.54 -26.99
CA ILE A 134 4.48 -7.48 -27.67
C ILE A 134 4.51 -6.59 -28.91
N PHE A 135 5.24 -5.48 -28.86
CA PHE A 135 5.29 -4.52 -29.97
C PHE A 135 6.59 -4.55 -30.76
N LYS A 136 7.56 -5.38 -30.36
CA LYS A 136 8.88 -5.48 -31.00
C LYS A 136 9.62 -4.14 -31.04
N VAL A 137 9.47 -3.35 -29.97
CA VAL A 137 10.11 -2.04 -29.82
C VAL A 137 11.14 -2.12 -28.68
N PRO A 138 12.45 -2.08 -28.97
CA PRO A 138 13.46 -2.33 -27.95
C PRO A 138 13.55 -1.17 -26.93
N PRO A 139 13.87 -1.45 -25.64
CA PRO A 139 13.96 -0.44 -24.58
C PRO A 139 14.94 0.70 -24.87
N VAL A 140 15.95 0.46 -25.71
CA VAL A 140 16.91 1.48 -26.20
C VAL A 140 16.24 2.70 -26.86
N THR A 141 15.02 2.52 -27.37
CA THR A 141 14.24 3.58 -28.01
C THR A 141 13.31 4.31 -27.05
N PHE A 142 13.06 3.76 -25.86
CA PHE A 142 12.12 4.33 -24.91
C PHE A 142 12.68 5.60 -24.30
N LYS A 143 11.80 6.54 -23.96
CA LYS A 143 12.16 7.76 -23.24
C LYS A 143 11.74 7.64 -21.79
N ALA A 144 12.57 8.15 -20.88
CA ALA A 144 12.32 8.09 -19.44
C ALA A 144 12.44 9.46 -18.77
N TRP A 145 11.66 9.67 -17.71
CA TRP A 145 11.78 10.83 -16.81
C TRP A 145 11.54 10.37 -15.38
N LEU A 146 12.21 11.01 -14.42
CA LEU A 146 11.99 10.71 -13.01
C LEU A 146 11.22 11.85 -12.34
N ASN A 147 10.33 11.51 -11.41
CA ASN A 147 9.91 12.43 -10.36
C ASN A 147 10.57 12.00 -9.05
N ILE A 148 11.37 12.89 -8.47
CA ILE A 148 12.21 12.61 -7.31
C ILE A 148 11.99 13.65 -6.20
N TYR A 149 12.49 13.35 -5.01
CA TYR A 149 12.47 14.25 -3.86
C TYR A 149 13.81 14.97 -3.70
N PRO A 150 13.83 16.15 -3.02
CA PRO A 150 15.05 16.96 -2.88
C PRO A 150 16.25 16.22 -2.28
N GLN A 151 16.01 15.24 -1.40
CA GLN A 151 17.07 14.45 -0.76
C GLN A 151 17.61 13.28 -1.61
N GLN A 152 17.08 13.06 -2.82
CA GLN A 152 17.48 11.94 -3.67
C GLN A 152 18.48 12.39 -4.75
N ASP A 153 19.46 11.55 -5.04
CA ASP A 153 20.43 11.79 -6.11
C ASP A 153 19.84 11.38 -7.49
N ASP A 154 19.64 12.37 -8.37
CA ASP A 154 19.11 12.17 -9.71
C ASP A 154 19.96 11.20 -10.56
N ARG A 155 21.29 11.29 -10.46
CA ARG A 155 22.21 10.49 -11.27
C ARG A 155 22.20 9.04 -10.83
N GLU A 156 22.19 8.78 -9.53
CA GLU A 156 22.09 7.42 -8.99
C GLU A 156 20.75 6.77 -9.34
N LEU A 157 19.64 7.52 -9.20
CA LEU A 157 18.32 6.98 -9.56
C LEU A 157 18.20 6.69 -11.06
N LYS A 158 18.76 7.55 -11.93
CA LYS A 158 18.83 7.27 -13.37
C LYS A 158 19.65 6.01 -13.67
N ARG A 159 20.78 5.81 -12.98
CA ARG A 159 21.58 4.58 -13.12
C ARG A 159 20.81 3.34 -12.67
N PHE A 160 20.12 3.41 -11.53
CA PHE A 160 19.27 2.32 -11.04
C PHE A 160 18.21 1.93 -12.07
N TRP A 161 17.41 2.90 -12.53
CA TRP A 161 16.35 2.62 -13.50
C TRP A 161 16.88 2.20 -14.87
N SER A 162 17.99 2.78 -15.32
CA SER A 162 18.66 2.38 -16.57
C SER A 162 19.14 0.92 -16.51
N SER A 163 19.78 0.53 -15.40
CA SER A 163 20.23 -0.84 -15.17
C SER A 163 19.05 -1.82 -15.10
N LEU A 164 17.93 -1.42 -14.50
CA LEU A 164 16.75 -2.28 -14.37
C LEU A 164 16.04 -2.47 -15.72
N THR A 165 15.85 -1.39 -16.48
CA THR A 165 14.97 -1.37 -17.66
C THR A 165 15.70 -1.56 -19.00
N GLY A 166 17.02 -1.47 -19.02
CA GLY A 166 17.81 -1.43 -20.26
C GLY A 166 17.65 -0.13 -21.07
N ILE A 167 16.90 0.85 -20.57
CA ILE A 167 16.79 2.18 -21.20
C ILE A 167 18.12 2.92 -20.99
N PRO A 168 18.82 3.38 -22.03
CA PRO A 168 20.08 4.10 -21.88
C PRO A 168 19.90 5.42 -21.13
N ILE A 169 20.89 5.81 -20.31
CA ILE A 169 20.88 7.10 -19.58
C ILE A 169 20.67 8.29 -20.55
N SER A 170 21.15 8.20 -21.79
CA SER A 170 20.94 9.23 -22.83
C SER A 170 19.48 9.44 -23.24
N GLN A 171 18.61 8.48 -22.94
CA GLN A 171 17.16 8.60 -23.17
C GLN A 171 16.39 9.17 -21.95
N PHE A 172 17.07 9.42 -20.83
CA PHE A 172 16.46 10.04 -19.67
C PHE A 172 16.45 11.56 -19.83
N GLY A 173 15.26 12.16 -19.75
CA GLY A 173 15.10 13.61 -19.76
C GLY A 173 15.39 14.27 -18.41
N LYS A 174 15.08 15.56 -18.34
CA LYS A 174 15.17 16.34 -17.10
C LYS A 174 14.19 15.78 -16.07
N SER A 175 14.70 15.40 -14.90
CA SER A 175 13.87 14.94 -13.79
C SER A 175 13.13 16.09 -13.14
N PHE A 176 11.94 15.79 -12.63
CA PHE A 176 11.15 16.71 -11.84
C PHE A 176 11.46 16.51 -10.36
N VAL A 177 11.98 17.56 -9.70
CA VAL A 177 12.22 17.55 -8.26
C VAL A 177 10.99 18.15 -7.57
N LYS A 178 10.33 17.35 -6.73
CA LYS A 178 9.15 17.81 -5.99
C LYS A 178 9.53 18.92 -4.99
N PRO A 179 8.70 19.97 -4.83
CA PRO A 179 8.90 20.97 -3.79
C PRO A 179 8.92 20.36 -2.38
N ILE A 180 9.68 20.97 -1.47
CA ILE A 180 9.72 20.57 -0.06
C ILE A 180 8.33 20.78 0.56
N SER A 181 7.70 19.71 1.05
CA SER A 181 6.45 19.82 1.81
C SER A 181 6.73 19.96 3.30
N LYS A 182 6.10 20.91 4.00
CA LYS A 182 6.22 21.10 5.46
C LYS A 182 5.72 19.92 6.31
N GLY A 183 4.99 18.98 5.70
CA GLY A 183 4.54 17.77 6.37
C GLY A 183 5.62 16.68 6.33
N ILE A 184 6.00 16.16 7.49
CA ILE A 184 6.85 14.96 7.62
C ILE A 184 6.01 13.76 7.14
N LYS A 185 5.89 13.59 5.83
CA LYS A 185 5.48 12.31 5.25
C LYS A 185 6.74 11.47 5.15
N LYS A 186 6.80 10.34 5.86
CA LYS A 186 7.80 9.29 5.60
C LYS A 186 7.65 8.88 4.14
N ASN A 187 8.50 9.43 3.28
CA ASN A 187 8.40 9.22 1.84
C ASN A 187 9.14 7.92 1.52
N ASN A 188 8.39 6.84 1.38
CA ASN A 188 8.93 5.48 1.19
C ASN A 188 9.27 5.16 -0.29
N LEU A 189 9.28 6.15 -1.19
CA LEU A 189 9.64 5.93 -2.59
C LEU A 189 11.15 6.05 -2.77
N TYR A 190 11.87 5.04 -2.30
CA TYR A 190 13.35 4.99 -2.30
C TYR A 190 13.95 5.29 -3.68
N TYR A 191 13.29 4.87 -4.75
CA TYR A 191 13.76 5.06 -6.13
C TYR A 191 13.03 6.19 -6.90
N GLY A 192 12.22 6.99 -6.21
CA GLY A 192 11.31 7.96 -6.84
C GLY A 192 10.22 7.25 -7.66
N THR A 193 9.64 7.97 -8.62
CA THR A 193 8.78 7.38 -9.66
C THR A 193 9.41 7.56 -11.03
N ILE A 194 9.39 6.55 -11.87
CA ILE A 194 9.80 6.66 -13.27
C ILE A 194 8.59 6.73 -14.18
N LYS A 195 8.65 7.64 -15.15
CA LYS A 195 7.76 7.70 -16.30
C LYS A 195 8.49 7.14 -17.51
N ILE A 196 7.91 6.14 -18.17
CA ILE A 196 8.40 5.57 -19.42
C ILE A 196 7.43 5.95 -20.54
N ARG A 197 7.95 6.39 -21.68
CA ARG A 197 7.20 6.62 -22.92
C ARG A 197 7.78 5.75 -24.03
N VAL A 198 6.93 5.03 -24.73
CA VAL A 198 7.28 4.35 -25.98
C VAL A 198 7.00 5.30 -27.15
N PRO A 199 7.99 5.72 -27.95
CA PRO A 199 7.76 6.63 -29.08
C PRO A 199 6.87 6.01 -30.16
N LYS A 200 6.17 6.86 -30.94
CA LYS A 200 5.37 6.45 -32.12
C LYS A 200 4.42 5.26 -31.86
N SER A 201 3.82 5.21 -30.67
CA SER A 201 3.08 4.06 -30.16
C SER A 201 1.56 4.25 -30.10
N THR A 202 1.04 5.26 -30.80
CA THR A 202 -0.40 5.56 -30.82
C THR A 202 -1.23 4.36 -31.27
N ASP A 203 -0.82 3.66 -32.32
CA ASP A 203 -1.53 2.49 -32.84
C ASP A 203 -1.43 1.30 -31.88
N ASN A 204 -0.25 1.09 -31.30
CA ASN A 204 -0.03 0.08 -30.26
C ASN A 204 -0.97 0.30 -29.08
N LYS A 205 -1.15 1.54 -28.63
CA LYS A 205 -2.13 1.89 -27.58
C LYS A 205 -3.56 1.51 -27.97
N HIS A 206 -3.98 1.77 -29.20
CA HIS A 206 -5.31 1.35 -29.68
C HIS A 206 -5.45 -0.17 -29.69
N ARG A 207 -4.40 -0.92 -30.06
CA ARG A 207 -4.38 -2.39 -29.98
C ARG A 207 -4.60 -2.89 -28.55
N ILE A 208 -3.96 -2.25 -27.55
CA ILE A 208 -4.18 -2.58 -26.13
C ILE A 208 -5.65 -2.43 -25.76
N TYR A 209 -6.26 -1.29 -26.09
CA TYR A 209 -7.69 -1.06 -25.82
C TYR A 209 -8.59 -2.02 -26.59
N GLY A 210 -8.22 -2.40 -27.82
CA GLY A 210 -8.92 -3.43 -28.59
C GLY A 210 -8.93 -4.79 -27.88
N TRP A 211 -7.78 -5.23 -27.34
CA TRP A 211 -7.71 -6.48 -26.57
C TRP A 211 -8.59 -6.44 -25.33
N LEU A 212 -8.57 -5.32 -24.60
CA LEU A 212 -9.43 -5.13 -23.42
C LEU A 212 -10.92 -5.13 -23.78
N GLN A 213 -11.30 -4.47 -24.89
CA GLN A 213 -12.68 -4.49 -25.37
C GLN A 213 -13.12 -5.90 -25.76
N GLY A 214 -12.25 -6.70 -26.39
CA GLY A 214 -12.51 -8.10 -26.69
C GLY A 214 -12.69 -8.93 -25.43
N ALA A 215 -11.73 -8.89 -24.51
CA ALA A 215 -11.76 -9.65 -23.27
C ALA A 215 -12.92 -9.25 -22.34
N LEU A 216 -13.28 -7.97 -22.33
CA LEU A 216 -14.33 -7.41 -21.47
C LEU A 216 -15.62 -7.12 -22.24
N HIS A 217 -15.84 -7.74 -23.41
CA HIS A 217 -16.96 -7.43 -24.29
C HIS A 217 -18.32 -7.43 -23.57
N ARG A 218 -18.56 -8.44 -22.73
CA ARG A 218 -19.78 -8.56 -21.90
C ARG A 218 -19.99 -7.34 -21.00
N TYR A 219 -18.93 -6.86 -20.35
CA TYR A 219 -18.99 -5.68 -19.47
C TYR A 219 -19.14 -4.39 -20.26
N LYS A 220 -18.44 -4.27 -21.40
CA LYS A 220 -18.54 -3.10 -22.28
C LYS A 220 -19.97 -2.88 -22.75
N LYS A 221 -20.64 -3.93 -23.22
CA LYS A 221 -22.05 -3.86 -23.66
C LYS A 221 -22.95 -3.32 -22.55
N ARG A 222 -22.86 -3.87 -21.34
CA ARG A 222 -23.63 -3.40 -20.18
C ARG A 222 -23.30 -1.95 -19.83
N SER A 223 -22.00 -1.62 -19.80
CA SER A 223 -21.53 -0.26 -19.51
C SER A 223 -22.08 0.75 -20.49
N ASP A 224 -22.09 0.44 -21.78
CA ASP A 224 -22.57 1.36 -22.83
C ASP A 224 -24.07 1.60 -22.75
N THR A 225 -24.86 0.54 -22.50
CA THR A 225 -26.32 0.68 -22.31
C THR A 225 -26.63 1.63 -21.15
N ILE A 226 -25.95 1.46 -20.01
CA ILE A 226 -26.12 2.36 -18.86
C ILE A 226 -25.58 3.75 -19.21
N HIS A 227 -24.40 3.85 -19.82
CA HIS A 227 -23.81 5.12 -20.17
C HIS A 227 -24.71 5.98 -21.06
N ASN A 228 -25.31 5.37 -22.09
CA ASN A 228 -26.21 6.06 -23.02
C ASN A 228 -27.49 6.55 -22.31
N ARG A 229 -28.03 5.76 -21.37
CA ARG A 229 -29.17 6.18 -20.53
C ARG A 229 -28.86 7.45 -19.72
N TRP A 230 -27.61 7.59 -19.29
CA TRP A 230 -27.16 8.70 -18.44
C TRP A 230 -26.31 9.74 -19.18
N ILE A 231 -26.35 9.77 -20.53
CA ILE A 231 -25.50 10.66 -21.32
C ILE A 231 -25.75 12.14 -21.04
N HIS A 232 -26.98 12.49 -20.66
CA HIS A 232 -27.39 13.83 -20.24
C HIS A 232 -26.61 14.35 -19.01
N LEU A 233 -26.01 13.48 -18.18
CA LEU A 233 -25.13 13.93 -17.08
C LEU A 233 -23.82 14.55 -17.59
N ARG A 234 -23.49 14.41 -18.89
CA ARG A 234 -22.31 15.04 -19.49
C ARG A 234 -22.57 16.46 -19.98
N SER A 235 -23.82 16.87 -20.16
CA SER A 235 -24.19 18.25 -20.50
C SER A 235 -24.25 19.08 -19.22
N ILE A 236 -23.07 19.41 -18.69
CA ILE A 236 -22.92 20.53 -17.77
C ILE A 236 -22.43 21.69 -18.64
N GLU A 237 -23.18 22.78 -18.72
CA GLU A 237 -22.70 24.01 -19.34
C GLU A 237 -21.38 24.39 -18.66
N LYS A 238 -20.28 24.43 -19.42
CA LYS A 238 -19.03 24.96 -18.90
C LYS A 238 -19.28 26.45 -18.60
N PRO A 239 -19.09 26.93 -17.36
CA PRO A 239 -19.25 28.35 -17.09
C PRO A 239 -18.27 29.12 -18.00
N VAL A 240 -18.82 29.95 -18.87
CA VAL A 240 -18.03 30.86 -19.71
C VAL A 240 -17.38 31.84 -18.75
N ASN A 241 -16.05 31.82 -18.66
CA ASN A 241 -15.32 32.81 -17.86
C ASN A 241 -15.37 34.16 -18.59
N LEU A 242 -16.40 34.96 -18.32
CA LEU A 242 -16.64 36.27 -18.93
C LEU A 242 -15.51 37.29 -18.64
N ASN A 243 -14.63 37.02 -17.66
CA ASN A 243 -13.47 37.86 -17.39
C ASN A 243 -12.35 37.75 -18.45
N TYR A 244 -12.38 36.72 -19.32
CA TYR A 244 -11.41 36.57 -20.41
C TYR A 244 -11.77 37.37 -21.67
N ILE A 245 -13.00 37.90 -21.76
CA ILE A 245 -13.49 38.64 -22.94
C ILE A 245 -13.22 40.15 -22.84
N ARG A 246 -12.92 40.67 -21.63
CA ARG A 246 -12.60 42.09 -21.42
C ARG A 246 -11.15 42.49 -21.70
N THR A 247 -10.25 41.53 -21.95
CA THR A 247 -8.83 41.79 -22.30
C THR A 247 -8.52 41.64 -23.79
N MET A 248 -9.53 41.37 -24.63
CA MET A 248 -9.39 41.28 -26.10
C MET A 248 -10.48 42.08 -26.83
N ARG A 249 -10.52 43.39 -26.57
CA ARG A 249 -10.94 44.38 -27.59
C ARG A 249 -9.88 45.49 -27.61
N PRO A 250 -9.52 45.98 -28.81
CA PRO A 250 -8.32 46.80 -29.05
C PRO A 250 -8.32 48.12 -28.27
#